data_AF-A0A945QSH7-F1
#
_entry.id   AF-A0A945QSH7-F1
#
_cell.length_a   1.000
_cell.length_b   1.000
_cell.length_c   1.000
_cell.angle_alpha   90.00
_cell.angle_beta   90.00
_cell.angle_gamma   90.00
#
_symmetry.space_group_name_H-M   'P 1'
#
loop_
_entity.id
_entity.type
_entity.pdbx_description
1 polymer ?
#
loop_
_entity_poly.entity_id
_entity_poly.type
_entity_poly.pdbx_seq_one_letter_code
_entity_poly.pdbx_strand_id
1 'polypeptide(L)'
;MPATAIVAAADGQAAGQVEEPIADDGNALDIFRQQICDCSKCSLGSTRQNFVFGAGNPAAGIMFVGEAPGADEDRQGEPFVGAAGQLLNKIISAMDLRREDVYICNILKCRPPNNRDPQPDEIEQCEPYLKRQIELIQPKVICTLGRFAAQTLLRSSDSMGHMRGQSHQYEGIPLVATYHPAALLRNAEWKRPTWEDMKRVRQIYDGVEL
;
A
#
# COMPACT_ATOMS: atom_id res chain seq x y z
N MET A 1 -63.95 -36.83 36.04
CA MET A 1 -64.03 -35.47 35.48
C MET A 1 -63.94 -34.50 36.65
N PRO A 2 -63.22 -33.36 36.58
CA PRO A 2 -62.49 -32.75 35.47
C PRO A 2 -60.96 -32.72 35.67
N ALA A 3 -60.27 -32.20 34.65
CA ALA A 3 -58.84 -32.03 34.50
C ALA A 3 -58.38 -30.62 34.92
N THR A 4 -57.16 -30.51 35.46
CA THR A 4 -56.27 -29.33 35.42
C THR A 4 -54.84 -29.84 35.73
N ALA A 5 -53.98 -30.09 34.73
CA ALA A 5 -53.06 -29.18 34.05
C ALA A 5 -51.67 -29.04 34.76
N ILE A 6 -50.68 -29.73 34.15
CA ILE A 6 -49.27 -29.37 33.81
C ILE A 6 -48.37 -28.69 34.87
N VAL A 7 -47.15 -29.23 35.08
CA VAL A 7 -45.86 -28.60 34.67
C VAL A 7 -44.78 -29.67 34.48
N ALA A 8 -44.05 -29.59 33.36
CA ALA A 8 -42.89 -30.40 33.02
C ALA A 8 -41.58 -29.79 33.57
N ALA A 9 -40.61 -30.63 33.92
CA ALA A 9 -39.21 -30.24 34.06
C ALA A 9 -38.34 -31.27 33.34
N ALA A 10 -37.67 -30.84 32.28
CA ALA A 10 -36.56 -31.55 31.67
C ALA A 10 -35.47 -30.52 31.39
N ASP A 11 -34.34 -30.69 32.08
CA ASP A 11 -33.16 -29.86 32.02
C ASP A 11 -32.54 -29.87 30.61
N GLY A 12 -32.59 -28.73 29.95
CA GLY A 12 -31.85 -28.46 28.72
C GLY A 12 -30.61 -27.65 29.04
N GLN A 13 -29.45 -28.31 29.10
CA GLN A 13 -28.14 -27.65 29.15
C GLN A 13 -27.91 -26.91 27.84
N ALA A 14 -27.88 -25.57 27.89
CA ALA A 14 -27.44 -24.73 26.79
C ALA A 14 -25.91 -24.74 26.73
N ALA A 15 -25.36 -25.42 25.71
CA ALA A 15 -23.97 -25.25 25.32
C ALA A 15 -23.80 -23.83 24.76
N GLY A 16 -23.12 -22.97 25.51
CA GLY A 16 -22.70 -21.64 25.04
C GLY A 16 -21.73 -21.79 23.88
N GLN A 17 -22.13 -21.33 22.70
CA GLN A 17 -21.23 -21.13 21.58
C GLN A 17 -20.33 -19.94 21.92
N VAL A 18 -19.03 -20.21 22.06
CA VAL A 18 -18.01 -19.17 22.12
C VAL A 18 -17.84 -18.71 20.67
N GLU A 19 -18.38 -17.54 20.33
CA GLU A 19 -18.10 -16.91 19.04
C GLU A 19 -16.62 -16.50 19.03
N GLU A 20 -15.83 -17.18 18.20
CA GLU A 20 -14.46 -16.74 17.90
C GLU A 20 -14.51 -15.41 17.14
N PRO A 21 -13.62 -14.45 17.46
CA PRO A 21 -13.63 -13.15 16.81
C PRO A 21 -13.14 -13.32 15.36
N ILE A 22 -14.05 -13.09 14.42
CA ILE A 22 -13.74 -13.03 12.99
C ILE A 22 -12.92 -11.75 12.78
N ALA A 23 -11.63 -11.89 12.47
CA ALA A 23 -10.77 -10.77 12.08
C ALA A 23 -11.27 -10.24 10.73
N ASP A 24 -11.87 -9.05 10.75
CA ASP A 24 -12.27 -8.30 9.57
C ASP A 24 -11.11 -7.37 9.17
N ASP A 25 -10.16 -7.89 8.40
CA ASP A 25 -8.95 -7.16 8.01
C ASP A 25 -9.25 -5.92 7.14
N GLY A 26 -10.39 -5.93 6.41
CA GLY A 26 -10.89 -4.76 5.69
C GLY A 26 -11.25 -3.60 6.64
N ASN A 27 -11.81 -3.93 7.80
CA ASN A 27 -12.16 -2.95 8.83
C ASN A 27 -10.91 -2.31 9.47
N ALA A 28 -9.82 -3.06 9.67
CA ALA A 28 -8.63 -2.51 10.31
C ALA A 28 -7.95 -1.39 9.50
N LEU A 29 -7.86 -1.56 8.18
CA LEU A 29 -7.26 -0.57 7.30
C LEU A 29 -8.14 0.69 7.16
N ASP A 30 -9.46 0.51 7.13
CA ASP A 30 -10.42 1.62 7.09
C ASP A 30 -10.48 2.39 8.42
N ILE A 31 -10.44 1.69 9.57
CA ILE A 31 -10.27 2.32 10.89
C ILE A 31 -8.99 3.14 10.89
N PHE A 32 -7.89 2.58 10.40
CA PHE A 32 -6.61 3.30 10.38
C PHE A 32 -6.66 4.53 9.48
N ARG A 33 -7.32 4.46 8.31
CA ARG A 33 -7.57 5.61 7.45
C ARG A 33 -8.31 6.72 8.19
N GLN A 34 -9.40 6.39 8.88
CA GLN A 34 -10.21 7.35 9.63
C GLN A 34 -9.43 8.02 10.76
N GLN A 35 -8.52 7.29 11.42
CA GLN A 35 -7.69 7.83 12.50
C GLN A 35 -6.68 8.89 12.02
N ILE A 36 -6.23 8.82 10.77
CA ILE A 36 -5.11 9.65 10.28
C ILE A 36 -5.47 10.61 9.15
N CYS A 37 -6.69 10.55 8.58
CA CYS A 37 -7.05 11.35 7.41
C CYS A 37 -6.97 12.87 7.64
N ASP A 38 -7.13 13.31 8.90
CA ASP A 38 -7.03 14.72 9.30
C ASP A 38 -5.64 15.10 9.83
N CYS A 39 -4.62 14.24 9.65
CA CYS A 39 -3.27 14.46 10.15
C CYS A 39 -2.71 15.84 9.79
N SER A 40 -2.12 16.54 10.75
CA SER A 40 -1.44 17.83 10.57
C SER A 40 -0.04 17.85 11.20
N LYS A 41 0.63 16.69 11.28
CA LYS A 41 1.94 16.54 11.96
C LYS A 41 3.11 17.22 11.25
N CYS A 42 2.98 17.56 9.97
CA CYS A 42 3.99 18.30 9.20
C CYS A 42 3.35 19.43 8.37
N SER A 43 4.19 20.27 7.76
CA SER A 43 3.78 21.45 6.98
C SER A 43 2.80 21.13 5.83
N LEU A 44 2.87 19.92 5.28
CA LEU A 44 2.01 19.48 4.17
C LEU A 44 0.54 19.31 4.56
N GLY A 45 0.25 19.11 5.84
CA GLY A 45 -1.12 18.92 6.30
C GLY A 45 -2.00 20.15 6.09
N SER A 46 -1.39 21.33 6.17
CA SER A 46 -2.08 22.61 5.90
C SER A 46 -2.18 22.99 4.42
N THR A 47 -1.44 22.31 3.52
CA THR A 47 -1.36 22.71 2.10
C THR A 47 -2.07 21.76 1.14
N ARG A 48 -2.34 20.52 1.56
CA ARG A 48 -3.04 19.53 0.73
C ARG A 48 -4.49 19.95 0.45
N GLN A 49 -5.02 19.52 -0.68
CA GLN A 49 -6.47 19.54 -0.92
C GLN A 49 -7.12 18.28 -0.36
N ASN A 50 -6.56 17.11 -0.62
CA ASN A 50 -7.04 15.84 -0.07
C ASN A 50 -5.91 15.02 0.53
N PHE A 51 -6.26 14.24 1.55
CA PHE A 51 -5.38 13.22 2.08
C PHE A 51 -5.41 11.98 1.19
N VAL A 52 -4.24 11.55 0.70
CA VAL A 52 -4.11 10.42 -0.21
C VAL A 52 -3.53 9.23 0.54
N PHE A 53 -4.42 8.42 1.11
CA PHE A 53 -4.05 7.31 2.00
C PHE A 53 -3.35 6.15 1.26
N GLY A 54 -3.99 5.68 0.19
CA GLY A 54 -3.69 4.42 -0.50
C GLY A 54 -4.99 3.86 -1.08
N ALA A 55 -4.89 2.96 -2.06
CA ALA A 55 -6.05 2.32 -2.68
C ALA A 55 -5.68 0.93 -3.20
N GLY A 56 -6.66 0.02 -3.22
CA GLY A 56 -6.49 -1.35 -3.71
C GLY A 56 -7.00 -2.39 -2.73
N ASN A 57 -6.59 -3.65 -2.93
CA ASN A 57 -6.98 -4.77 -2.07
C ASN A 57 -6.32 -4.65 -0.68
N PRO A 58 -7.08 -4.64 0.44
CA PRO A 58 -6.52 -4.58 1.80
C PRO A 58 -5.71 -5.83 2.19
N ALA A 59 -5.85 -6.93 1.46
CA ALA A 59 -5.07 -8.17 1.61
C ALA A 59 -4.19 -8.43 0.36
N ALA A 60 -3.73 -7.38 -0.31
CA ALA A 60 -2.91 -7.50 -1.51
C ALA A 60 -1.55 -8.16 -1.23
N GLY A 61 -1.19 -9.18 -2.01
CA GLY A 61 0.15 -9.76 -1.92
C GLY A 61 1.25 -8.94 -2.61
N ILE A 62 0.89 -7.95 -3.45
CA ILE A 62 1.83 -6.98 -4.04
C ILE A 62 1.43 -5.59 -3.59
N MET A 63 2.40 -4.85 -3.03
CA MET A 63 2.22 -3.45 -2.63
C MET A 63 3.18 -2.54 -3.40
N PHE A 64 2.64 -1.58 -4.15
CA PHE A 64 3.41 -0.54 -4.82
C PHE A 64 3.51 0.71 -3.94
N VAL A 65 4.73 1.20 -3.75
CA VAL A 65 5.03 2.36 -2.91
C VAL A 65 5.75 3.42 -3.72
N GLY A 66 5.08 4.55 -3.97
CA GLY A 66 5.68 5.74 -4.54
C GLY A 66 6.17 6.75 -3.51
N GLU A 67 6.50 7.95 -3.99
CA GLU A 67 7.10 9.02 -3.21
C GLU A 67 6.04 9.87 -2.49
N ALA A 68 5.21 10.58 -3.26
CA ALA A 68 4.20 11.49 -2.76
C ALA A 68 3.07 11.68 -3.79
N PRO A 69 1.90 12.20 -3.38
CA PRO A 69 0.83 12.57 -4.31
C PRO A 69 1.24 13.71 -5.24
N GLY A 70 0.83 13.63 -6.51
CA GLY A 70 0.89 14.73 -7.46
C GLY A 70 -0.38 15.60 -7.40
N ALA A 71 -0.51 16.51 -8.36
CA ALA A 71 -1.63 17.46 -8.41
C ALA A 71 -2.99 16.79 -8.65
N ASP A 72 -3.03 15.74 -9.47
CA ASP A 72 -4.27 15.02 -9.77
C ASP A 72 -4.68 14.12 -8.60
N GLU A 73 -3.70 13.50 -7.94
CA GLU A 73 -3.90 12.69 -6.73
C GLU A 73 -4.42 13.55 -5.57
N ASP A 74 -3.79 14.71 -5.33
CA ASP A 74 -4.22 15.67 -4.31
C ASP A 74 -5.63 16.20 -4.56
N ARG A 75 -6.03 16.36 -5.82
CA ARG A 75 -7.40 16.77 -6.17
C ARG A 75 -8.44 15.68 -5.98
N GLN A 76 -8.08 14.42 -6.24
CA GLN A 76 -9.01 13.29 -6.25
C GLN A 76 -9.01 12.49 -4.94
N GLY A 77 -7.98 12.63 -4.10
CA GLY A 77 -7.81 11.83 -2.89
C GLY A 77 -7.34 10.39 -3.15
N GLU A 78 -6.92 10.08 -4.39
CA GLU A 78 -6.53 8.74 -4.82
C GLU A 78 -5.09 8.70 -5.34
N PRO A 79 -4.31 7.66 -5.03
CA PRO A 79 -2.91 7.57 -5.44
C PRO A 79 -2.79 7.21 -6.93
N PHE A 80 -1.79 7.75 -7.63
CA PHE A 80 -1.47 7.36 -9.01
C PHE A 80 -2.71 7.37 -9.95
N VAL A 81 -3.34 8.54 -10.10
CA VAL A 81 -4.48 8.76 -11.02
C VAL A 81 -4.09 9.63 -12.24
N GLY A 82 -3.03 10.42 -12.12
CA GLY A 82 -2.48 11.22 -13.22
C GLY A 82 -1.74 10.37 -14.27
N ALA A 83 -1.02 11.03 -15.19
CA ALA A 83 -0.35 10.35 -16.31
C ALA A 83 0.62 9.23 -15.88
N ALA A 84 1.36 9.42 -14.79
CA ALA A 84 2.24 8.40 -14.22
C ALA A 84 1.43 7.19 -13.71
N GLY A 85 0.27 7.44 -13.10
CA GLY A 85 -0.64 6.40 -12.65
C GLY A 85 -1.30 5.61 -13.76
N GLN A 86 -1.66 6.27 -14.86
CA GLN A 86 -2.15 5.57 -16.05
C GLN A 86 -1.10 4.65 -16.66
N LEU A 87 0.18 5.03 -16.61
CA LEU A 87 1.26 4.12 -17.02
C LEU A 87 1.43 2.97 -16.02
N LEU A 88 1.35 3.23 -14.72
CA LEU A 88 1.38 2.17 -13.71
C LEU A 88 0.25 1.15 -13.92
N ASN A 89 -0.96 1.61 -14.25
CA ASN A 89 -2.08 0.72 -14.57
C ASN A 89 -1.75 -0.20 -15.75
N LYS A 90 -1.12 0.33 -16.82
CA LYS A 90 -0.68 -0.48 -17.97
C LYS A 90 0.38 -1.50 -17.58
N ILE A 91 1.29 -1.15 -16.68
CA ILE A 91 2.32 -2.07 -16.17
C ILE A 91 1.66 -3.19 -15.37
N ILE A 92 0.74 -2.87 -14.46
CA ILE A 92 -0.01 -3.84 -13.66
C ILE A 92 -0.80 -4.79 -14.57
N SER A 93 -1.51 -4.25 -15.58
CA SER A 93 -2.22 -5.07 -16.56
C SER A 93 -1.29 -5.97 -17.37
N ALA A 94 -0.09 -5.52 -17.70
CA ALA A 94 0.90 -6.36 -18.39
C ALA A 94 1.43 -7.50 -17.51
N MET A 95 1.32 -7.39 -16.18
CA MET A 95 1.64 -8.47 -15.22
C MET A 95 0.48 -9.46 -15.02
N ASP A 96 -0.57 -9.39 -15.85
CA ASP A 96 -1.82 -10.16 -15.74
C ASP A 96 -2.54 -9.93 -14.41
N LEU A 97 -2.47 -8.69 -13.89
CA LEU A 97 -3.15 -8.24 -12.68
C LEU A 97 -4.06 -7.06 -12.99
N ARG A 98 -5.08 -6.86 -12.16
CA ARG A 98 -5.89 -5.65 -12.17
C ARG A 98 -5.45 -4.72 -11.06
N ARG A 99 -5.80 -3.43 -11.18
CA ARG A 99 -5.43 -2.43 -10.19
C ARG A 99 -6.00 -2.77 -8.81
N GLU A 100 -7.20 -3.33 -8.79
CA GLU A 100 -7.89 -3.80 -7.60
C GLU A 100 -7.27 -5.06 -6.97
N ASP A 101 -6.40 -5.78 -7.66
CA ASP A 101 -5.73 -6.98 -7.12
C ASP A 101 -4.49 -6.63 -6.27
N VAL A 102 -3.98 -5.40 -6.41
CA VAL A 102 -2.77 -4.91 -5.73
C VAL A 102 -3.11 -3.77 -4.76
N TYR A 103 -2.16 -3.36 -3.93
CA TYR A 103 -2.28 -2.13 -3.12
C TYR A 103 -1.29 -1.08 -3.59
N ILE A 104 -1.74 0.18 -3.71
CA ILE A 104 -0.92 1.29 -4.20
C ILE A 104 -0.97 2.42 -3.19
N CYS A 105 0.18 2.91 -2.76
CA CYS A 105 0.28 4.10 -1.92
C CYS A 105 1.61 4.84 -2.14
N ASN A 106 1.85 5.86 -1.32
CA ASN A 106 3.09 6.64 -1.29
C ASN A 106 3.67 6.68 0.13
N ILE A 107 4.94 7.06 0.27
CA ILE A 107 5.52 7.42 1.57
C ILE A 107 4.74 8.57 2.18
N LEU A 108 4.69 9.72 1.48
CA LEU A 108 3.91 10.86 1.92
C LEU A 108 2.44 10.67 1.55
N LYS A 109 1.54 11.10 2.44
CA LYS A 109 0.08 11.09 2.21
C LYS A 109 -0.48 12.44 1.74
N CYS A 110 0.41 13.43 1.61
CA CYS A 110 0.08 14.81 1.28
C CYS A 110 1.01 15.28 0.17
N ARG A 111 0.49 16.07 -0.77
CA ARG A 111 1.28 16.62 -1.87
C ARG A 111 2.23 17.72 -1.39
N PRO A 112 3.54 17.63 -1.70
CA PRO A 112 4.46 18.74 -1.54
C PRO A 112 4.11 19.93 -2.45
N PRO A 113 4.24 21.20 -1.98
CA PRO A 113 3.99 22.37 -2.79
C PRO A 113 4.75 22.33 -4.12
N ASN A 114 4.05 22.63 -5.22
CA ASN A 114 4.63 22.61 -6.58
C ASN A 114 5.23 21.26 -7.02
N ASN A 115 4.85 20.14 -6.38
CA ASN A 115 5.43 18.81 -6.61
C ASN A 115 6.96 18.79 -6.41
N ARG A 116 7.49 19.59 -5.48
CA ARG A 116 8.88 19.48 -5.07
C ARG A 116 9.16 18.12 -4.41
N ASP A 117 10.43 17.78 -4.31
CA ASP A 117 10.86 16.61 -3.56
C ASP A 117 10.47 16.69 -2.06
N PRO A 118 10.15 15.55 -1.42
CA PRO A 118 9.96 15.43 0.02
C PRO A 118 11.13 15.95 0.83
N GLN A 119 10.84 16.64 1.93
CA GLN A 119 11.85 16.97 2.92
C GLN A 119 12.04 15.82 3.94
N PRO A 120 13.22 15.69 4.56
CA PRO A 120 13.48 14.65 5.56
C PRO A 120 12.47 14.63 6.72
N ASP A 121 12.07 15.80 7.24
CA ASP A 121 11.10 15.92 8.32
C ASP A 121 9.70 15.46 7.88
N GLU A 122 9.32 15.73 6.63
CA GLU A 122 8.04 15.26 6.07
C GLU A 122 8.00 13.74 5.98
N ILE A 123 9.11 13.12 5.55
CA ILE A 123 9.25 11.67 5.52
C ILE A 123 9.19 11.10 6.93
N GLU A 124 9.96 11.63 7.87
CA GLU A 124 10.01 11.17 9.26
C GLU A 124 8.62 11.14 9.92
N GLN A 125 7.80 12.16 9.67
CA GLN A 125 6.45 12.23 10.23
C GLN A 125 5.43 11.32 9.53
N CYS A 126 5.64 11.00 8.25
CA CYS A 126 4.65 10.28 7.44
C CYS A 126 4.96 8.78 7.28
N GLU A 127 6.23 8.39 7.28
CA GLU A 127 6.67 7.00 7.14
C GLU A 127 6.04 6.05 8.18
N PRO A 128 5.84 6.43 9.46
CA PRO A 128 5.15 5.57 10.42
C PRO A 128 3.75 5.13 9.95
N TYR A 129 3.06 5.94 9.14
CA TYR A 129 1.78 5.56 8.56
C TYR A 129 1.92 4.51 7.46
N LEU A 130 2.94 4.64 6.61
CA LEU A 130 3.26 3.62 5.61
C LEU A 130 3.63 2.30 6.30
N LYS A 131 4.49 2.34 7.32
CA LYS A 131 4.86 1.15 8.09
C LYS A 131 3.62 0.46 8.66
N ARG A 132 2.70 1.23 9.25
CA ARG A 132 1.45 0.66 9.76
C ARG A 132 0.56 0.08 8.66
N GLN A 133 0.49 0.69 7.47
CA GLN A 133 -0.21 0.08 6.33
C GLN A 133 0.42 -1.25 5.91
N ILE A 134 1.75 -1.32 5.86
CA ILE A 134 2.47 -2.56 5.53
C ILE A 134 2.18 -3.65 6.57
N GLU A 135 2.17 -3.31 7.86
CA GLU A 135 1.85 -4.24 8.95
C GLU A 135 0.42 -4.79 8.87
N LEU A 136 -0.54 -3.94 8.46
CA LEU A 136 -1.95 -4.34 8.33
C LEU A 136 -2.20 -5.18 7.07
N ILE A 137 -1.54 -4.87 5.96
CA ILE A 137 -1.75 -5.53 4.67
C ILE A 137 -0.93 -6.82 4.56
N GLN A 138 0.25 -6.87 5.19
CA GLN A 138 1.20 -7.98 5.14
C GLN A 138 1.49 -8.48 3.70
N PRO A 139 1.95 -7.60 2.78
CA PRO A 139 2.19 -8.01 1.40
C PRO A 139 3.32 -9.04 1.31
N LYS A 140 3.26 -9.93 0.32
CA LYS A 140 4.33 -10.89 0.01
C LYS A 140 5.55 -10.20 -0.61
N VAL A 141 5.34 -9.10 -1.31
CA VAL A 141 6.40 -8.30 -1.94
C VAL A 141 6.03 -6.82 -2.00
N ILE A 142 7.00 -5.97 -1.72
CA ILE A 142 6.91 -4.52 -1.87
C ILE A 142 7.67 -4.12 -3.14
N CYS A 143 7.05 -3.28 -3.98
CA CYS A 143 7.69 -2.67 -5.12
C CYS A 143 7.79 -1.15 -4.93
N THR A 144 9.01 -0.63 -4.75
CA THR A 144 9.22 0.82 -4.65
C THR A 144 9.37 1.45 -6.03
N LEU A 145 8.63 2.53 -6.25
CA LEU A 145 8.59 3.29 -7.49
C LEU A 145 9.42 4.55 -7.34
N GLY A 146 10.65 4.53 -7.85
CA GLY A 146 11.55 5.68 -7.84
C GLY A 146 12.54 5.72 -6.67
N ARG A 147 13.49 6.66 -6.79
CA ARG A 147 14.63 6.78 -5.90
C ARG A 147 14.22 7.08 -4.46
N PHE A 148 13.35 8.04 -4.22
CA PHE A 148 12.95 8.44 -2.86
C PHE A 148 12.27 7.28 -2.12
N ALA A 149 11.30 6.63 -2.77
CA ALA A 149 10.66 5.41 -2.25
C ALA A 149 11.67 4.35 -1.85
N ALA A 150 12.62 4.03 -2.74
CA ALA A 150 13.65 3.04 -2.49
C ALA A 150 14.60 3.45 -1.35
N GLN A 151 15.14 4.68 -1.38
CA GLN A 151 16.10 5.18 -0.39
C GLN A 151 15.50 5.22 1.02
N THR A 152 14.25 5.67 1.15
CA THR A 152 13.56 5.70 2.44
C THR A 152 13.42 4.31 3.03
N LEU A 153 12.87 3.34 2.27
CA LEU A 153 12.62 2.00 2.81
C LEU A 153 13.92 1.22 3.02
N LEU A 154 14.88 1.34 2.11
CA LEU A 154 16.16 0.62 2.20
C LEU A 154 17.18 1.28 3.14
N ARG A 155 16.87 2.46 3.69
CA ARG A 155 17.83 3.28 4.46
C ARG A 155 19.15 3.47 3.72
N SER A 156 19.08 3.68 2.41
CA SER A 156 20.24 3.78 1.52
C SER A 156 20.33 5.15 0.86
N SER A 157 21.55 5.59 0.54
CA SER A 157 21.83 6.77 -0.29
C SER A 157 22.19 6.42 -1.74
N ASP A 158 22.08 5.15 -2.12
CA ASP A 158 22.53 4.66 -3.43
C ASP A 158 21.71 5.23 -4.58
N SER A 159 22.33 5.23 -5.77
CA SER A 159 21.64 5.61 -7.00
C SER A 159 20.55 4.59 -7.37
N MET A 160 19.53 5.04 -8.11
CA MET A 160 18.49 4.13 -8.59
C MET A 160 19.07 3.01 -9.48
N GLY A 161 20.11 3.30 -10.26
CA GLY A 161 20.78 2.29 -11.08
C GLY A 161 21.42 1.16 -10.25
N HIS A 162 21.89 1.46 -9.04
CA HIS A 162 22.47 0.48 -8.13
C HIS A 162 21.40 -0.30 -7.35
N MET A 163 20.33 0.36 -6.91
CA MET A 163 19.30 -0.30 -6.10
C MET A 163 18.38 -1.22 -6.92
N ARG A 164 18.15 -0.93 -8.20
CA ARG A 164 17.26 -1.74 -9.05
C ARG A 164 17.94 -3.01 -9.56
N GLY A 165 17.16 -3.93 -10.12
CA GLY A 165 17.71 -5.14 -10.72
C GLY A 165 18.16 -6.21 -9.71
N GLN A 166 17.89 -6.00 -8.43
CA GLN A 166 18.22 -6.90 -7.32
C GLN A 166 17.03 -6.98 -6.34
N SER A 167 17.06 -7.98 -5.46
CA SER A 167 16.09 -8.16 -4.38
C SER A 167 16.67 -7.64 -3.07
N HIS A 168 15.84 -6.93 -2.32
CA HIS A 168 16.15 -6.41 -1.00
C HIS A 168 15.14 -6.94 0.03
N GLN A 169 15.24 -6.45 1.26
CA GLN A 169 14.23 -6.67 2.28
C GLN A 169 13.86 -5.36 2.99
N TYR A 170 12.62 -5.30 3.43
CA TYR A 170 12.11 -4.28 4.35
C TYR A 170 11.27 -4.98 5.41
N GLU A 171 11.69 -4.91 6.68
CA GLU A 171 10.97 -5.53 7.81
C GLU A 171 10.65 -7.03 7.58
N GLY A 172 11.59 -7.75 6.96
CA GLY A 172 11.43 -9.18 6.60
C GLY A 172 10.62 -9.45 5.32
N ILE A 173 10.07 -8.42 4.67
CA ILE A 173 9.31 -8.55 3.41
C ILE A 173 10.26 -8.30 2.22
N PRO A 174 10.26 -9.17 1.19
CA PRO A 174 10.99 -8.92 -0.05
C PRO A 174 10.64 -7.56 -0.68
N LEU A 175 11.67 -6.82 -1.10
CA LEU A 175 11.51 -5.51 -1.73
C LEU A 175 12.24 -5.46 -3.08
N VAL A 176 11.55 -4.99 -4.12
CA VAL A 176 12.13 -4.73 -5.44
C VAL A 176 12.00 -3.25 -5.76
N ALA A 177 13.14 -2.60 -6.03
CA ALA A 177 13.15 -1.19 -6.42
C ALA A 177 13.16 -1.04 -7.94
N THR A 178 12.36 -0.11 -8.47
CA THR A 178 12.33 0.20 -9.91
C THR A 178 12.18 1.70 -10.17
N TYR A 179 12.20 2.10 -11.44
CA TYR A 179 11.99 3.49 -11.84
C TYR A 179 10.54 3.94 -11.62
N HIS A 180 10.37 5.19 -11.22
CA HIS A 180 9.04 5.79 -11.10
C HIS A 180 8.38 5.91 -12.49
N PRO A 181 7.08 5.61 -12.65
CA PRO A 181 6.39 5.70 -13.94
C PRO A 181 6.51 7.07 -14.62
N ALA A 182 6.52 8.16 -13.85
CA ALA A 182 6.74 9.51 -14.40
C ALA A 182 8.07 9.66 -15.15
N ALA A 183 9.12 8.95 -14.72
CA ALA A 183 10.41 8.95 -15.41
C ALA A 183 10.35 8.17 -16.73
N LEU A 184 9.58 7.09 -16.79
CA LEU A 184 9.39 6.28 -18.00
C LEU A 184 8.62 7.01 -19.10
N LEU A 185 7.78 7.99 -18.72
CA LEU A 185 7.12 8.88 -19.68
C LEU A 185 8.11 9.78 -20.43
N ARG A 186 9.25 10.10 -19.81
CA ARG A 186 10.31 10.93 -20.40
C ARG A 186 11.43 10.11 -21.03
N ASN A 187 11.72 8.94 -20.47
CA ASN A 187 12.85 8.09 -20.85
C ASN A 187 12.35 6.69 -21.27
N ALA A 188 12.12 6.52 -22.57
CA ALA A 188 11.59 5.28 -23.11
C ALA A 188 12.53 4.07 -22.91
N GLU A 189 13.84 4.31 -22.91
CA GLU A 189 14.87 3.29 -22.69
C GLU A 189 14.79 2.59 -21.32
N TRP A 190 14.19 3.25 -20.31
CA TRP A 190 14.04 2.69 -18.97
C TRP A 190 12.86 1.71 -18.84
N LYS A 191 11.99 1.63 -19.86
CA LYS A 191 10.84 0.72 -19.85
C LYS A 191 11.24 -0.76 -19.81
N ARG A 192 12.25 -1.15 -20.59
CA ARG A 192 12.74 -2.55 -20.60
C ARG A 192 13.35 -2.93 -19.24
N PRO A 193 14.27 -2.14 -18.66
CA PRO A 193 14.71 -2.34 -17.30
C PRO A 193 13.56 -2.48 -16.29
N THR A 194 12.59 -1.56 -16.29
CA THR A 194 11.42 -1.68 -15.40
C THR A 194 10.67 -2.99 -15.58
N TRP A 195 10.50 -3.45 -16.82
CA TRP A 195 9.85 -4.74 -17.07
C TRP A 195 10.62 -5.92 -16.46
N GLU A 196 11.96 -5.91 -16.51
CA GLU A 196 12.77 -6.91 -15.82
C GLU A 196 12.55 -6.89 -14.29
N ASP A 197 12.37 -5.71 -13.70
CA ASP A 197 12.03 -5.60 -12.28
C ASP A 197 10.62 -6.14 -11.98
N MET A 198 9.64 -5.91 -12.86
CA MET A 198 8.28 -6.44 -12.68
C MET A 198 8.24 -7.95 -12.76
N LYS A 199 9.02 -8.56 -13.65
CA LYS A 199 9.18 -10.03 -13.69
C LYS A 199 9.75 -10.56 -12.37
N ARG A 200 10.71 -9.87 -11.76
CA ARG A 200 11.23 -10.23 -10.43
C ARG A 200 10.17 -10.10 -9.34
N VAL A 201 9.38 -9.02 -9.34
CA VAL A 201 8.23 -8.88 -8.43
C VAL A 201 7.28 -10.08 -8.58
N ARG A 202 6.99 -10.48 -9.82
CA ARG A 202 6.12 -11.63 -10.12
C ARG A 202 6.71 -12.95 -9.63
N GLN A 203 8.00 -13.21 -9.89
CA GLN A 203 8.70 -14.40 -9.40
C GLN A 203 8.60 -14.55 -7.88
N ILE A 204 8.87 -13.46 -7.15
CA ILE A 204 8.76 -13.44 -5.68
C ILE A 204 7.31 -13.69 -5.24
N TYR A 205 6.35 -12.99 -5.86
CA TYR A 205 4.93 -13.12 -5.53
C TYR A 205 4.41 -14.55 -5.75
N ASP A 206 4.85 -15.22 -6.81
CA ASP A 206 4.49 -16.60 -7.16
C ASP A 206 5.24 -17.65 -6.33
N GLY A 207 6.25 -17.25 -5.55
CA GLY A 207 7.08 -18.17 -4.77
C GLY A 207 8.06 -18.97 -5.62
N VAL A 208 8.47 -18.45 -6.78
CA VAL A 208 9.50 -19.07 -7.61
C VAL A 208 10.87 -18.59 -7.12
N GLU A 209 11.74 -19.51 -6.70
CA GLU A 209 13.11 -19.19 -6.23
C GLU A 209 13.90 -18.40 -7.29
N LEU A 210 14.69 -17.42 -6.82
CA LEU A 210 15.54 -16.53 -7.62
C LEU A 210 16.91 -17.14 -7.95
#